data_AF-A0A9C7W131-F1
#
_entry.id   AF-A0A9C7W131-F1
#
_cell.length_a   1.000
_cell.length_b   1.000
_cell.length_c   1.000
_cell.angle_alpha   90.00
_cell.angle_beta   90.00
_cell.angle_gamma   90.00
#
_symmetry.space_group_name_H-M   'P 1'
#
loop_
_entity.id
_entity.type
_entity.pdbx_description
1 polymer ?
#
loop_
_entity_poly.entity_id
_entity_poly.type
_entity_poly.pdbx_seq_one_letter_code
_entity_poly.pdbx_strand_id
1 'polypeptide(L)'
;MKNRVVGLEDVGNADVAIVGGKNASLGEMINQLSATGVNVPEGFATTAEAYREFLADNNLDTKINQSLQNLDVDDVNALELAGNEIRGWLIDAPLGQRLQEEIGESYRQMERQFGSNVAVAVRSSATAEDLPEASFAGQQDTFLNIRGTGNVLSAVHHVFASLFNNRAIAYRVHQGFDHAAVALSAGVQRMIRSDIGSAGVIFTLDTESGFSDAVFITGAWGLGETVVQGAVNPDEFFVYKPTL
;
A
#
# COMPACT_ATOMS: atom_id res chain seq x y z
N MET A 1 23.42 3.37 -10.21
CA MET A 1 21.99 3.38 -10.59
C MET A 1 21.23 2.82 -9.41
N LYS A 2 20.25 3.53 -8.87
CA LYS A 2 19.40 3.01 -7.81
C LYS A 2 18.36 2.06 -8.41
N ASN A 3 18.02 1.00 -7.67
CA ASN A 3 16.99 0.05 -8.08
C ASN A 3 15.61 0.71 -7.92
N ARG A 4 14.73 0.54 -8.91
CA ARG A 4 13.34 1.04 -8.87
C ARG A 4 12.41 0.04 -8.19
N VAL A 5 12.84 -1.21 -8.09
CA VAL A 5 12.18 -2.29 -7.36
C VAL A 5 13.17 -2.94 -6.39
N VAL A 6 12.71 -3.23 -5.18
CA VAL A 6 13.48 -3.89 -4.12
C VAL A 6 12.71 -5.06 -3.54
N GLY A 7 13.39 -6.11 -3.09
CA GLY A 7 12.76 -7.20 -2.32
C GLY A 7 12.22 -6.66 -1.01
N LEU A 8 11.11 -7.21 -0.52
CA LEU A 8 10.60 -6.83 0.81
C LEU A 8 11.56 -7.27 1.92
N GLU A 9 12.31 -8.34 1.69
CA GLU A 9 13.39 -8.81 2.56
C GLU A 9 14.60 -7.85 2.62
N ASP A 10 14.77 -6.97 1.62
CA ASP A 10 15.92 -6.06 1.52
C ASP A 10 15.68 -4.69 2.18
N VAL A 11 14.52 -4.49 2.81
CA VAL A 11 14.11 -3.22 3.43
C VAL A 11 13.69 -3.39 4.89
N GLY A 12 13.73 -2.30 5.66
CA GLY A 12 13.23 -2.25 7.03
C GLY A 12 12.76 -0.86 7.45
N ASN A 13 12.57 -0.63 8.74
CA ASN A 13 12.04 0.64 9.27
C ASN A 13 12.93 1.87 8.97
N ALA A 14 14.19 1.68 8.61
CA ALA A 14 15.06 2.76 8.16
C ALA A 14 14.74 3.25 6.73
N ASP A 15 14.01 2.45 5.94
CA ASP A 15 13.76 2.67 4.51
C ASP A 15 12.39 3.26 4.21
N VAL A 16 11.70 3.81 5.21
CA VAL A 16 10.38 4.47 5.06
C VAL A 16 10.38 5.52 3.94
N ALA A 17 11.45 6.31 3.83
CA ALA A 17 11.57 7.33 2.78
C ALA A 17 11.72 6.73 1.36
N ILE A 18 12.06 5.44 1.26
CA ILE A 18 12.28 4.70 0.02
C ILE A 18 11.04 3.89 -0.36
N VAL A 19 10.41 3.19 0.57
CA VAL A 19 9.30 2.25 0.28
C VAL A 19 7.99 2.55 1.02
N GLY A 20 7.93 3.60 1.83
CA GLY A 20 6.75 3.92 2.66
C GLY A 20 6.65 3.06 3.92
N GLY A 21 5.81 3.51 4.86
CA GLY A 21 5.71 2.93 6.21
C GLY A 21 5.26 1.47 6.23
N LYS A 22 4.21 1.12 5.48
CA LYS A 22 3.71 -0.28 5.37
C LYS A 22 4.75 -1.25 4.80
N ASN A 23 5.42 -0.91 3.70
CA ASN A 23 6.40 -1.82 3.10
C ASN A 23 7.66 -1.93 3.96
N ALA A 24 8.10 -0.82 4.58
CA ALA A 24 9.20 -0.83 5.55
C ALA A 24 8.87 -1.73 6.76
N SER A 25 7.66 -1.63 7.30
CA SER A 25 7.18 -2.49 8.39
C SER A 25 7.10 -3.97 7.99
N LEU A 26 6.64 -4.27 6.77
CA LEU A 26 6.64 -5.64 6.24
C LEU A 26 8.06 -6.21 6.16
N GLY A 27 9.00 -5.43 5.63
CA GLY A 27 10.41 -5.85 5.55
C GLY A 27 11.05 -6.02 6.93
N GLU A 28 10.76 -5.15 7.89
CA GLU A 28 11.21 -5.30 9.28
C GLU A 28 10.71 -6.63 9.88
N MET A 29 9.44 -6.96 9.68
CA MET A 29 8.89 -8.23 10.17
C MET A 29 9.52 -9.45 9.50
N ILE A 30 9.77 -9.41 8.18
CA ILE A 30 10.48 -10.46 7.45
C ILE A 30 11.88 -10.66 8.03
N ASN A 31 12.62 -9.57 8.28
CA ASN A 31 13.99 -9.60 8.74
C ASN A 31 14.15 -10.00 10.21
N GLN A 32 13.32 -9.47 11.10
CA GLN A 32 13.49 -9.66 12.55
C GLN A 32 12.69 -10.83 13.12
N LEU A 33 11.52 -11.13 12.55
CA LEU A 33 10.55 -12.04 13.19
C LEU A 33 10.50 -13.43 12.57
N SER A 34 11.07 -13.63 11.37
CA SER A 34 11.13 -14.95 10.72
C SER A 34 11.82 -16.00 11.60
N ALA A 35 12.89 -15.63 12.31
CA ALA A 35 13.60 -16.52 13.23
C ALA A 35 12.77 -16.92 14.47
N THR A 36 11.73 -16.14 14.79
CA THR A 36 10.80 -16.40 15.90
C THR A 36 9.51 -17.10 15.46
N GLY A 37 9.42 -17.49 14.18
CA GLY A 37 8.31 -18.26 13.62
C GLY A 37 7.15 -17.42 13.05
N VAL A 38 7.30 -16.10 12.96
CA VAL A 38 6.33 -15.24 12.28
C VAL A 38 6.53 -15.34 10.77
N ASN A 39 5.52 -15.84 10.06
CA ASN A 39 5.56 -16.00 8.60
C ASN A 39 4.88 -14.81 7.92
N VAL A 40 5.67 -13.95 7.30
CA VAL A 40 5.18 -12.86 6.44
C VAL A 40 5.35 -13.26 4.98
N PRO A 41 4.31 -13.16 4.13
CA PRO A 41 4.43 -13.52 2.73
C PRO A 41 5.45 -12.63 2.01
N GLU A 42 6.29 -13.26 1.18
CA GLU A 42 7.33 -12.61 0.41
C GLU A 42 6.75 -11.77 -0.74
N GLY A 43 7.58 -10.87 -1.27
CA GLY A 43 7.18 -9.96 -2.32
C GLY A 43 8.27 -8.93 -2.63
N PHE A 44 7.89 -7.91 -3.37
CA PHE A 44 8.76 -6.79 -3.72
C PHE A 44 8.00 -5.47 -3.63
N ALA A 45 8.71 -4.36 -3.60
CA ALA A 45 8.12 -3.02 -3.59
C ALA A 45 8.77 -2.12 -4.64
N THR A 46 7.99 -1.25 -5.27
CA THR A 46 8.56 -0.14 -6.05
C THR A 46 9.11 0.91 -5.10
N THR A 47 10.12 1.67 -5.51
CA THR A 47 10.64 2.77 -4.69
C THR A 47 9.89 4.07 -4.94
N ALA A 48 9.92 4.96 -3.96
CA ALA A 48 9.44 6.34 -4.07
C ALA A 48 10.16 7.11 -5.18
N GLU A 49 11.42 6.76 -5.48
CA GLU A 49 12.15 7.31 -6.62
C GLU A 49 11.57 6.84 -7.95
N ALA A 50 11.16 5.58 -8.07
CA ALA A 50 10.48 5.09 -9.27
C ALA A 50 9.18 5.84 -9.56
N TYR A 51 8.42 6.19 -8.50
CA TYR A 51 7.24 7.03 -8.62
C TYR A 51 7.57 8.45 -9.08
N ARG A 52 8.58 9.08 -8.47
CA ARG A 52 9.03 10.44 -8.87
C ARG A 52 9.53 10.48 -10.31
N GLU A 53 10.30 9.48 -10.74
CA GLU A 53 10.73 9.36 -12.14
C GLU A 53 9.53 9.21 -13.08
N PHE A 54 8.54 8.40 -12.73
CA PHE A 54 7.32 8.26 -13.52
C PHE A 54 6.58 9.60 -13.70
N LEU A 55 6.46 10.41 -12.64
CA LEU A 55 5.86 11.74 -12.75
C LEU A 55 6.70 12.68 -13.61
N ALA A 56 8.02 12.69 -13.42
CA ALA A 56 8.96 13.55 -14.13
C ALA A 56 9.02 13.23 -15.64
N ASP A 57 9.15 11.95 -16.00
CA ASP A 57 9.22 11.48 -17.39
C ASP A 57 7.98 11.87 -18.19
N ASN A 58 6.84 12.01 -17.52
CA ASN A 58 5.55 12.34 -18.11
C ASN A 58 5.14 13.82 -17.91
N ASN A 59 6.01 14.65 -17.31
CA ASN A 59 5.72 16.05 -16.96
C ASN A 59 4.43 16.21 -16.13
N LEU A 60 4.11 15.21 -15.30
CA LEU A 60 2.89 15.18 -14.50
C LEU A 60 2.98 16.08 -13.28
N ASP A 61 4.17 16.22 -12.68
CA ASP A 61 4.37 17.06 -11.49
C ASP A 61 3.82 18.48 -11.69
N THR A 62 4.19 19.11 -12.82
CA THR A 62 3.75 20.46 -13.16
C THR A 62 2.25 20.54 -13.38
N LYS A 63 1.66 19.57 -14.09
CA LYS A 63 0.22 19.56 -14.39
C LYS A 63 -0.61 19.37 -13.12
N ILE A 64 -0.21 18.43 -12.28
CA ILE A 64 -0.85 18.12 -11.01
C ILE A 64 -0.80 19.34 -10.09
N ASN A 65 0.39 19.95 -9.93
CA ASN A 65 0.54 21.13 -9.09
C ASN A 65 -0.32 22.31 -9.58
N GLN A 66 -0.41 22.53 -10.89
CA GLN A 66 -1.27 23.57 -11.46
C GLN A 66 -2.76 23.31 -11.19
N SER A 67 -3.21 22.06 -11.31
CA SER A 67 -4.61 21.68 -11.05
C SER A 67 -4.96 21.84 -9.55
N LEU A 68 -4.02 21.54 -8.66
CA LEU A 68 -4.24 21.59 -7.20
C LEU A 68 -4.00 22.97 -6.56
N GLN A 69 -3.23 23.87 -7.19
CA GLN A 69 -2.75 25.11 -6.56
C GLN A 69 -3.86 26.02 -6.00
N ASN A 70 -5.00 26.10 -6.68
CA ASN A 70 -6.15 26.93 -6.28
C ASN A 70 -7.41 26.10 -6.03
N LEU A 71 -7.25 24.80 -5.80
CA LEU A 71 -8.37 23.91 -5.55
C LEU A 71 -8.92 24.14 -4.13
N ASP A 72 -10.18 24.54 -4.05
CA ASP A 72 -10.93 24.47 -2.80
C ASP A 72 -11.38 23.03 -2.56
N VAL A 73 -10.80 22.37 -1.54
CA VAL A 73 -11.13 20.97 -1.22
C VAL A 73 -12.49 20.82 -0.52
N ASP A 74 -13.08 21.91 -0.04
CA ASP A 74 -14.43 21.91 0.54
C ASP A 74 -15.51 22.02 -0.56
N ASP A 75 -15.15 22.44 -1.78
CA ASP A 75 -15.99 22.28 -2.98
C ASP A 75 -15.86 20.87 -3.53
N VAL A 76 -16.81 20.02 -3.13
CA VAL A 76 -16.88 18.60 -3.53
C VAL A 76 -16.86 18.41 -5.05
N ASN A 77 -17.50 19.30 -5.82
CA ASN A 77 -17.55 19.16 -7.28
C ASN A 77 -16.21 19.53 -7.91
N ALA A 78 -15.58 20.61 -7.45
CA ALA A 78 -14.25 21.01 -7.92
C ALA A 78 -13.21 19.94 -7.59
N LEU A 79 -13.26 19.40 -6.37
CA LEU A 79 -12.38 18.31 -5.92
C LEU A 79 -12.58 17.04 -6.76
N GLU A 80 -13.82 16.68 -7.07
CA GLU A 80 -14.11 15.52 -7.91
C GLU A 80 -13.59 15.68 -9.33
N LEU A 81 -13.78 16.87 -9.93
CA LEU A 81 -13.27 17.17 -11.27
C LEU A 81 -11.74 17.11 -11.31
N ALA A 82 -11.06 17.82 -10.41
CA ALA A 82 -9.59 17.82 -10.34
C ALA A 82 -9.03 16.42 -10.06
N GLY A 83 -9.62 15.70 -9.11
CA GLY A 83 -9.21 14.34 -8.78
C GLY A 83 -9.36 13.38 -9.96
N ASN A 84 -10.49 13.42 -10.68
CA ASN A 84 -10.71 12.60 -11.87
C ASN A 84 -9.73 12.95 -13.00
N GLU A 85 -9.49 14.24 -13.24
CA GLU A 85 -8.54 14.71 -14.25
C GLU A 85 -7.12 14.22 -13.96
N ILE A 86 -6.64 14.40 -12.73
CA ILE A 86 -5.31 13.97 -12.31
C ILE A 86 -5.15 12.45 -12.41
N ARG A 87 -6.15 11.69 -11.95
CA ARG A 87 -6.13 10.22 -12.08
C ARG A 87 -6.14 9.78 -13.54
N GLY A 88 -6.88 10.48 -14.40
CA GLY A 88 -6.86 10.25 -15.85
C GLY A 88 -5.47 10.44 -16.43
N TRP A 89 -4.79 11.56 -16.11
CA TRP A 89 -3.41 11.79 -16.55
C TRP A 89 -2.44 10.72 -16.08
N LEU A 90 -2.59 10.26 -14.83
CA LEU A 90 -1.76 9.21 -14.28
C LEU A 90 -1.98 7.89 -15.00
N ILE A 91 -3.23 7.48 -15.26
CA ILE A 91 -3.53 6.22 -15.96
C ILE A 91 -3.11 6.25 -17.43
N ASP A 92 -3.23 7.40 -18.11
CA ASP A 92 -2.88 7.53 -19.53
C ASP A 92 -1.36 7.62 -19.76
N ALA A 93 -0.59 8.01 -18.72
CA ALA A 93 0.85 8.16 -18.81
C ALA A 93 1.56 6.79 -18.85
N PRO A 94 2.49 6.53 -19.78
CA PRO A 94 3.23 5.27 -19.78
C PRO A 94 4.16 5.16 -18.57
N LEU A 95 4.20 3.97 -17.95
CA LEU A 95 5.27 3.60 -17.04
C LEU A 95 6.61 3.55 -17.81
N GLY A 96 7.70 4.03 -17.22
CA GLY A 96 9.02 3.95 -17.84
C GLY A 96 9.43 2.49 -18.12
N GLN A 97 10.04 2.23 -19.28
CA GLN A 97 10.40 0.88 -19.72
C GLN A 97 11.19 0.11 -18.66
N ARG A 98 12.15 0.76 -18.01
CA ARG A 98 12.98 0.15 -16.97
C ARG A 98 12.19 -0.28 -15.75
N LEU A 99 11.21 0.52 -15.31
CA LEU A 99 10.32 0.14 -14.20
C LEU A 99 9.48 -1.08 -14.58
N GLN A 100 8.96 -1.12 -15.82
CA GLN A 100 8.19 -2.27 -16.31
C GLN A 100 9.04 -3.55 -16.33
N GLU A 101 10.29 -3.46 -16.78
CA GLU A 101 11.23 -4.58 -16.81
C GLU A 101 11.58 -5.09 -15.40
N GLU A 102 11.89 -4.18 -14.46
CA GLU A 102 12.23 -4.53 -13.08
C GLU A 102 11.03 -5.16 -12.33
N ILE A 103 9.81 -4.64 -12.49
CA ILE A 103 8.58 -5.24 -11.94
C ILE A 103 8.35 -6.62 -12.58
N GLY A 104 8.47 -6.71 -13.91
CA GLY A 104 8.23 -7.95 -14.63
C GLY A 104 9.22 -9.05 -14.25
N GLU A 105 10.49 -8.72 -14.03
CA GLU A 105 11.49 -9.68 -13.56
C GLU A 105 11.23 -10.13 -12.12
N SER A 106 10.89 -9.20 -11.23
CA SER A 106 10.56 -9.51 -9.83
C SER A 106 9.35 -10.43 -9.74
N TYR A 107 8.30 -10.18 -10.53
CA TYR A 107 7.14 -11.06 -10.60
C TYR A 107 7.47 -12.44 -11.20
N ARG A 108 8.28 -12.52 -12.26
CA ARG A 108 8.76 -13.81 -12.81
C ARG A 108 9.62 -14.57 -11.81
N GLN A 109 10.39 -13.89 -10.96
CA GLN A 109 11.11 -14.53 -9.86
C GLN A 109 10.14 -15.15 -8.85
N MET A 110 9.06 -14.44 -8.48
CA MET A 110 8.00 -15.03 -7.66
C MET A 110 7.35 -16.25 -8.33
N GLU A 111 7.10 -16.22 -9.64
CA GLU A 111 6.56 -17.38 -10.36
C GLU A 111 7.51 -18.59 -10.35
N ARG A 112 8.82 -18.35 -10.47
CA ARG A 112 9.83 -19.42 -10.34
C ARG A 112 9.85 -20.05 -8.94
N GLN A 113 9.58 -19.26 -7.90
CA GLN A 113 9.62 -19.71 -6.52
C GLN A 113 8.32 -20.37 -6.03
N PHE A 114 7.18 -19.80 -6.42
CA PHE A 114 5.86 -20.17 -5.87
C PHE A 114 4.92 -20.84 -6.88
N GLY A 115 5.38 -21.01 -8.12
CA GLY A 115 4.64 -21.62 -9.21
C GLY A 115 4.10 -20.61 -10.21
N SER A 116 3.80 -21.11 -11.42
CA SER A 116 3.29 -20.30 -12.53
C SER A 116 2.02 -19.55 -12.15
N ASN A 117 1.90 -18.30 -12.62
CA ASN A 117 0.70 -17.48 -12.45
C ASN A 117 0.33 -17.25 -10.97
N VAL A 118 1.33 -17.05 -10.11
CA VAL A 118 1.16 -16.78 -8.69
C VAL A 118 0.22 -15.59 -8.46
N ALA A 119 -0.71 -15.72 -7.51
CA ALA A 119 -1.57 -14.61 -7.13
C ALA A 119 -0.81 -13.65 -6.21
N VAL A 120 -0.95 -12.35 -6.47
CA VAL A 120 -0.35 -11.29 -5.66
C VAL A 120 -1.39 -10.24 -5.25
N ALA A 121 -1.14 -9.59 -4.12
CA ALA A 121 -1.80 -8.37 -3.69
C ALA A 121 -0.90 -7.19 -4.03
N VAL A 122 -1.46 -6.16 -4.64
CA VAL A 122 -0.76 -4.89 -4.89
C VAL A 122 -1.36 -3.84 -3.96
N ARG A 123 -0.52 -3.31 -3.07
CA ARG A 123 -0.92 -2.39 -2.00
C ARG A 123 -0.07 -1.13 -2.04
N SER A 124 -0.69 -0.01 -1.79
CA SER A 124 -0.03 1.27 -1.63
C SER A 124 0.67 1.39 -0.27
N SER A 125 1.83 2.05 -0.27
CA SER A 125 2.55 2.49 0.92
C SER A 125 3.12 3.88 0.67
N ALA A 126 2.56 4.89 1.34
CA ALA A 126 3.02 6.26 1.17
C ALA A 126 4.19 6.60 2.11
N THR A 127 5.10 7.47 1.67
CA THR A 127 6.28 7.89 2.45
C THR A 127 5.97 8.81 3.63
N ALA A 128 4.73 9.31 3.72
CA ALA A 128 4.28 10.23 4.77
C ALA A 128 3.39 9.56 5.84
N GLU A 129 3.27 8.24 5.84
CA GLU A 129 2.43 7.45 6.77
C GLU A 129 2.91 7.48 8.23
N ASP A 130 4.18 7.86 8.48
CA ASP A 130 4.80 7.78 9.81
C ASP A 130 4.85 9.12 10.57
N LEU A 131 4.13 10.14 10.12
CA LEU A 131 3.85 11.27 11.01
C LEU A 131 2.85 10.80 12.09
N PRO A 132 3.07 11.09 13.38
CA PRO A 132 2.27 10.56 14.49
C PRO A 132 0.75 10.77 14.38
N GLU A 133 0.31 11.73 13.55
CA GLU A 133 -1.09 12.07 13.30
C GLU A 133 -1.60 11.66 11.90
N ALA A 134 -0.73 11.07 11.06
CA ALA A 134 -1.00 10.85 9.64
C ALA A 134 -1.37 9.40 9.28
N SER A 135 -2.53 8.92 9.75
CA SER A 135 -3.04 7.62 9.29
C SER A 135 -3.73 7.75 7.95
N PHE A 136 -3.04 7.39 6.85
CA PHE A 136 -3.64 7.19 5.53
C PHE A 136 -4.43 5.86 5.43
N ALA A 137 -4.73 5.21 6.56
CA ALA A 137 -5.42 3.93 6.60
C ALA A 137 -6.80 4.02 5.93
N GLY A 138 -7.08 3.07 5.03
CA GLY A 138 -8.37 2.93 4.36
C GLY A 138 -8.67 3.92 3.22
N GLN A 139 -7.70 4.74 2.79
CA GLN A 139 -7.91 5.73 1.70
C GLN A 139 -7.26 5.37 0.36
N GLN A 140 -6.43 4.32 0.31
CA GLN A 140 -5.64 3.98 -0.86
C GLN A 140 -6.05 2.60 -1.41
N ASP A 141 -5.92 2.44 -2.73
CA ASP A 141 -6.43 1.27 -3.42
C ASP A 141 -5.58 0.03 -3.12
N THR A 142 -6.26 -1.06 -2.80
CA THR A 142 -5.67 -2.39 -2.66
C THR A 142 -6.27 -3.30 -3.73
N PHE A 143 -5.42 -3.98 -4.48
CA PHE A 143 -5.84 -4.92 -5.52
C PHE A 143 -5.45 -6.33 -5.09
N LEU A 144 -6.44 -7.21 -4.91
CA LEU A 144 -6.23 -8.59 -4.48
C LEU A 144 -6.33 -9.57 -5.65
N ASN A 145 -5.69 -10.73 -5.51
CA ASN A 145 -5.75 -11.84 -6.47
C ASN A 145 -5.32 -11.43 -7.91
N ILE A 146 -4.34 -10.54 -8.02
CA ILE A 146 -3.77 -10.12 -9.30
C ILE A 146 -2.83 -11.21 -9.80
N ARG A 147 -2.92 -11.52 -11.10
CA ARG A 147 -2.21 -12.63 -11.74
C ARG A 147 -1.72 -12.22 -13.13
N GLY A 148 -0.48 -12.57 -13.44
CA GLY A 148 0.16 -12.29 -14.72
C GLY A 148 0.79 -10.89 -14.78
N THR A 149 1.95 -10.80 -15.44
CA THR A 149 2.80 -9.60 -15.45
C THR A 149 2.07 -8.34 -15.91
N GLY A 150 1.26 -8.41 -16.96
CA GLY A 150 0.51 -7.25 -17.46
C GLY A 150 -0.50 -6.71 -16.45
N ASN A 151 -1.17 -7.59 -15.72
CA ASN A 151 -2.12 -7.18 -14.69
C ASN A 151 -1.41 -6.62 -13.45
N VAL A 152 -0.23 -7.15 -13.10
CA VAL A 152 0.60 -6.58 -12.03
C VAL A 152 1.05 -5.17 -12.37
N LEU A 153 1.54 -4.95 -13.60
CA LEU A 153 1.90 -3.61 -14.08
C LEU A 153 0.70 -2.65 -14.04
N SER A 154 -0.46 -3.11 -14.52
CA SER A 154 -1.70 -2.32 -14.47
C SER A 154 -2.10 -1.99 -13.04
N ALA A 155 -2.05 -2.95 -12.11
CA ALA A 155 -2.40 -2.74 -10.70
C ALA A 155 -1.43 -1.77 -10.02
N VAL A 156 -0.12 -1.86 -10.26
CA VAL A 156 0.87 -0.88 -9.78
C VAL A 156 0.54 0.51 -10.31
N HIS A 157 0.13 0.61 -11.57
CA HIS A 157 -0.25 1.88 -12.18
C HIS A 157 -1.49 2.51 -11.52
N HIS A 158 -2.51 1.71 -11.22
CA HIS A 158 -3.69 2.19 -10.49
C HIS A 158 -3.34 2.57 -9.05
N VAL A 159 -2.44 1.83 -8.39
CA VAL A 159 -1.92 2.22 -7.07
C VAL A 159 -1.27 3.60 -7.14
N PHE A 160 -0.44 3.88 -8.15
CA PHE A 160 0.16 5.21 -8.35
C PHE A 160 -0.90 6.31 -8.53
N ALA A 161 -1.99 6.03 -9.26
CA ALA A 161 -3.11 6.95 -9.42
C ALA A 161 -3.90 7.18 -8.11
N SER A 162 -4.00 6.16 -7.25
CA SER A 162 -4.76 6.21 -5.99
C SER A 162 -4.27 7.27 -4.99
N LEU A 163 -3.01 7.72 -5.13
CA LEU A 163 -2.50 8.82 -4.32
C LEU A 163 -3.34 10.09 -4.50
N PHE A 164 -3.99 10.27 -5.66
CA PHE A 164 -4.84 11.41 -5.99
C PHE A 164 -6.34 11.06 -5.96
N ASN A 165 -6.74 10.06 -5.17
CA ASN A 165 -8.15 9.90 -4.79
C ASN A 165 -8.66 11.14 -4.05
N ASN A 166 -9.93 11.50 -4.23
CA ASN A 166 -10.50 12.74 -3.69
C ASN A 166 -10.28 12.86 -2.18
N ARG A 167 -10.48 11.75 -1.45
CA ARG A 167 -10.23 11.68 0.01
C ARG A 167 -8.77 11.94 0.37
N ALA A 168 -7.84 11.38 -0.40
CA ALA A 168 -6.41 11.56 -0.17
C ALA A 168 -5.94 12.99 -0.47
N ILE A 169 -6.52 13.66 -1.48
CA ILE A 169 -6.27 15.08 -1.77
C ILE A 169 -6.77 15.95 -0.61
N ALA A 170 -8.05 15.82 -0.24
CA ALA A 170 -8.65 16.61 0.84
C ALA A 170 -7.91 16.41 2.16
N TYR A 171 -7.58 15.16 2.49
CA TYR A 171 -6.82 14.84 3.71
C TYR A 171 -5.48 15.56 3.76
N ARG A 172 -4.70 15.54 2.68
CA ARG A 172 -3.41 16.24 2.63
C ARG A 172 -3.56 17.75 2.80
N VAL A 173 -4.56 18.36 2.16
CA VAL A 173 -4.80 19.80 2.29
C VAL A 173 -5.19 20.16 3.73
N HIS A 174 -6.10 19.40 4.36
CA HIS A 174 -6.47 19.65 5.76
C HIS A 174 -5.32 19.46 6.75
N GLN A 175 -4.38 18.54 6.46
CA GLN A 175 -3.18 18.34 7.26
C GLN A 175 -2.03 19.30 6.90
N GLY A 176 -2.21 20.17 5.90
CA GLY A 176 -1.17 21.10 5.44
C GLY A 176 0.03 20.42 4.78
N PHE A 177 -0.15 19.22 4.23
CA PHE A 177 0.91 18.53 3.49
C PHE A 177 1.04 19.05 2.07
N ASP A 178 2.27 19.32 1.66
CA ASP A 178 2.59 19.59 0.26
C ASP A 178 2.36 18.32 -0.57
N HIS A 179 1.53 18.44 -1.60
CA HIS A 179 1.26 17.36 -2.54
C HIS A 179 2.52 16.86 -3.25
N ALA A 180 3.48 17.74 -3.52
CA ALA A 180 4.73 17.39 -4.19
C ALA A 180 5.71 16.62 -3.28
N ALA A 181 5.52 16.69 -1.96
CA ALA A 181 6.40 16.04 -0.99
C ALA A 181 6.07 14.56 -0.75
N VAL A 182 4.85 14.12 -1.12
CA VAL A 182 4.38 12.75 -0.87
C VAL A 182 4.66 11.86 -2.07
N ALA A 183 5.44 10.82 -1.87
CA ALA A 183 5.64 9.76 -2.86
C ALA A 183 4.93 8.48 -2.42
N LEU A 184 4.66 7.61 -3.40
CA LEU A 184 4.01 6.33 -3.20
C LEU A 184 4.93 5.19 -3.63
N SER A 185 4.93 4.13 -2.83
CA SER A 185 5.46 2.81 -3.17
C SER A 185 4.31 1.84 -3.37
N ALA A 186 4.41 0.97 -4.36
CA ALA A 186 3.50 -0.16 -4.55
C ALA A 186 4.19 -1.44 -4.06
N GLY A 187 3.69 -2.01 -2.97
CA GLY A 187 4.08 -3.33 -2.47
C GLY A 187 3.30 -4.43 -3.19
N VAL A 188 4.02 -5.37 -3.81
CA VAL A 188 3.49 -6.55 -4.48
C VAL A 188 3.83 -7.77 -3.63
N GLN A 189 2.84 -8.30 -2.92
CA GLN A 189 3.02 -9.38 -1.96
C GLN A 189 2.27 -10.64 -2.40
N ARG A 190 2.85 -11.83 -2.17
CA ARG A 190 2.18 -13.11 -2.44
C ARG A 190 0.84 -13.20 -1.69
N MET A 191 -0.22 -13.59 -2.41
CA MET A 191 -1.52 -13.86 -1.79
C MET A 191 -1.50 -15.15 -1.00
N ILE A 192 -2.04 -15.10 0.22
CA ILE A 192 -2.33 -16.27 1.04
C ILE A 192 -3.76 -16.73 0.75
N ARG A 193 -3.96 -18.06 0.80
CA ARG A 193 -5.23 -18.71 0.47
C ARG A 193 -6.27 -18.61 1.60
N SER A 194 -6.47 -17.42 2.15
CA SER A 194 -7.52 -17.19 3.14
C SER A 194 -8.92 -17.20 2.50
N ASP A 195 -9.03 -17.17 1.17
CA ASP A 195 -10.27 -17.40 0.41
C ASP A 195 -10.93 -18.75 0.72
N ILE A 196 -10.14 -19.75 1.11
CA ILE A 196 -10.60 -21.07 1.56
C ILE A 196 -10.32 -21.31 3.05
N GLY A 197 -10.03 -20.24 3.79
CA GLY A 197 -9.70 -20.25 5.22
C GLY A 197 -10.27 -19.02 5.90
N SER A 198 -9.55 -18.51 6.90
CA SER A 198 -9.93 -17.31 7.64
C SER A 198 -8.85 -16.25 7.62
N ALA A 199 -9.26 -15.00 7.82
CA ALA A 199 -8.38 -13.86 8.02
C ALA A 199 -9.00 -12.90 9.03
N GLY A 200 -8.20 -11.98 9.56
CA GLY A 200 -8.60 -11.20 10.72
C GLY A 200 -7.63 -10.07 11.05
N VAL A 201 -7.93 -9.36 12.13
CA VAL A 201 -7.11 -8.27 12.65
C VAL A 201 -6.77 -8.57 14.11
N ILE A 202 -5.55 -8.23 14.52
CA ILE A 202 -5.09 -8.38 15.90
C ILE A 202 -4.70 -7.00 16.42
N PHE A 203 -5.19 -6.67 17.61
CA PHE A 203 -4.73 -5.54 18.41
C PHE A 203 -4.08 -6.06 19.68
N THR A 204 -2.93 -5.51 20.05
CA THR A 204 -2.19 -5.89 21.26
C THR A 204 -2.67 -5.12 22.49
N LEU A 205 -3.90 -4.60 22.48
CA LEU A 205 -4.62 -3.98 23.58
C LEU A 205 -6.12 -4.05 23.29
N ASP A 206 -6.95 -3.85 24.30
CA ASP A 206 -8.38 -3.59 24.10
C ASP A 206 -8.57 -2.17 23.55
N THR A 207 -9.09 -2.06 22.33
CA THR A 207 -9.27 -0.78 21.63
C THR A 207 -10.35 0.10 22.24
N GLU A 208 -11.29 -0.46 23.01
CA GLU A 208 -12.37 0.32 23.62
C GLU A 208 -11.93 0.95 24.95
N SER A 209 -11.32 0.16 25.83
CA SER A 209 -10.90 0.64 27.17
C SER A 209 -9.46 1.12 27.25
N GLY A 210 -8.62 0.76 26.27
CA GLY A 210 -7.16 0.96 26.33
C GLY A 210 -6.44 -0.05 27.23
N PHE A 211 -7.12 -1.10 27.70
CA PHE A 211 -6.51 -2.11 28.58
C PHE A 211 -5.42 -2.90 27.86
N SER A 212 -4.17 -2.67 28.29
CA SER A 212 -2.97 -3.17 27.63
C SER A 212 -2.65 -4.64 27.88
N ASP A 213 -3.30 -5.30 28.85
CA ASP A 213 -3.03 -6.70 29.17
C ASP A 213 -3.91 -7.68 28.37
N ALA A 214 -4.70 -7.16 27.42
CA ALA A 214 -5.47 -7.94 26.49
C ALA A 214 -4.83 -7.98 25.10
N VAL A 215 -5.02 -9.07 24.38
CA VAL A 215 -4.91 -9.15 22.92
C VAL A 215 -6.32 -9.33 22.38
N PHE A 216 -6.77 -8.41 21.55
CA PHE A 216 -8.06 -8.47 20.87
C PHE A 216 -7.85 -9.02 19.47
N ILE A 217 -8.56 -10.10 19.13
CA ILE A 217 -8.44 -10.80 17.86
C ILE A 217 -9.83 -10.83 17.23
N THR A 218 -9.93 -10.33 16.00
CA THR A 218 -11.12 -10.49 15.16
C THR A 218 -10.82 -11.45 14.02
N GLY A 219 -11.79 -12.26 13.60
CA GLY A 219 -11.60 -13.19 12.49
C GLY A 219 -12.89 -13.48 11.75
N ALA A 220 -12.80 -13.63 10.43
CA ALA A 220 -13.90 -14.10 9.59
C ALA A 220 -13.39 -15.04 8.49
N TRP A 221 -14.29 -15.83 7.92
CA TRP A 221 -14.00 -16.64 6.73
C TRP A 221 -13.74 -15.75 5.51
N GLY A 222 -12.76 -16.13 4.69
CA GLY A 222 -12.43 -15.45 3.45
C GLY A 222 -11.26 -14.46 3.55
N LEU A 223 -11.25 -13.49 2.64
CA LEU A 223 -10.20 -12.48 2.56
C LEU A 223 -10.35 -11.45 3.69
N GLY A 224 -9.24 -11.09 4.34
CA GLY A 224 -9.25 -10.17 5.49
C GLY A 224 -9.71 -8.75 5.17
N GLU A 225 -9.79 -8.37 3.90
CA GLU A 225 -10.31 -7.08 3.46
C GLU A 225 -11.74 -6.84 3.95
N THR A 226 -12.58 -7.88 4.01
CA THR A 226 -13.97 -7.75 4.47
C THR A 226 -14.06 -7.36 5.94
N VAL A 227 -13.13 -7.87 6.76
CA VAL A 227 -13.01 -7.53 8.19
C VAL A 227 -12.51 -6.09 8.34
N VAL A 228 -11.45 -5.72 7.61
CA VAL A 228 -10.86 -4.37 7.68
C VAL A 228 -11.85 -3.29 7.22
N GLN A 229 -12.70 -3.59 6.24
CA GLN A 229 -13.72 -2.66 5.74
C GLN A 229 -15.01 -2.64 6.59
N GLY A 230 -15.14 -3.52 7.59
CA GLY A 230 -16.38 -3.66 8.37
C GLY A 230 -17.57 -4.18 7.55
N ALA A 231 -17.30 -4.87 6.44
CA ALA A 231 -18.33 -5.42 5.55
C ALA A 231 -18.94 -6.72 6.10
N VAL A 232 -18.30 -7.34 7.08
CA VAL A 232 -18.76 -8.54 7.79
C VAL A 232 -18.67 -8.29 9.30
N ASN A 233 -19.56 -8.94 10.07
CA ASN A 233 -19.42 -9.02 11.51
C ASN A 233 -18.48 -10.20 11.85
N PRO A 234 -17.23 -9.95 12.29
CA PRO A 234 -16.28 -11.03 12.58
C PRO A 234 -16.58 -11.70 13.92
N ASP A 235 -16.01 -12.89 14.13
CA ASP A 235 -15.88 -13.46 15.47
C ASP A 235 -14.83 -12.64 16.25
N GLU A 236 -15.06 -12.48 17.55
CA GLU A 236 -14.25 -11.64 18.44
C GLU A 236 -13.72 -12.46 19.63
N PHE A 237 -12.42 -12.36 19.90
CA PHE A 237 -11.75 -13.07 20.97
C PHE A 237 -10.85 -12.13 21.77
N PHE A 238 -10.88 -12.28 23.09
CA PHE A 238 -9.95 -11.63 24.00
C PHE A 238 -9.03 -12.66 24.64
N VAL A 239 -7.73 -12.40 24.60
CA VAL A 239 -6.71 -13.23 25.23
C VAL A 239 -5.99 -12.40 26.29
N TYR A 240 -5.89 -12.92 27.51
CA TYR A 240 -5.20 -12.25 28.60
C TYR A 240 -3.69 -12.54 28.54
N LYS A 241 -2.88 -11.51 28.32
CA LYS A 241 -1.43 -11.64 28.10
C LYS A 241 -0.69 -12.32 29.26
N PRO A 242 -0.97 -12.04 30.55
CA PRO A 242 -0.24 -12.65 31.66
C PRO A 242 -0.43 -14.17 31.80
N THR A 243 -1.35 -14.77 31.03
CA THR A 243 -1.56 -16.22 31.02
C THR A 243 -0.93 -16.94 29.83
N LEU A 244 -0.22 -16.23 28.94
CA LEU A 244 0.48 -16.79 27.77
C LEU A 244 1.92 -17.22 28.07
#